data_AF-A0A3Q3EX86-F1
#
_entry.id   AF-A0A3Q3EX86-F1
#
_cell.length_a   1.000
_cell.length_b   1.000
_cell.length_c   1.000
_cell.angle_alpha   90.00
_cell.angle_beta   90.00
_cell.angle_gamma   90.00
#
_symmetry.space_group_name_H-M   'P 1'
#
loop_
_entity.id
_entity.type
_entity.pdbx_description
1 polymer ?
#
loop_
_entity_poly.entity_id
_entity_poly.type
_entity_poly.pdbx_seq_one_letter_code
_entity_poly.pdbx_strand_id
1 'polypeptide(L)'
;MKMAATPATNPSQLLPLELVDKCIGSRIHIVMKTDKEIVGTLLGFDDFVNMVLEDVTEFEITPEGRRITKLDQILLNGNNITMVCGYSPSLVPLNSLYGDLSNNSLDSFKHAKSKESTGAHKFRTAK
;
A
#
# COMPACT_ATOMS: atom_id res chain seq x y z
N MET A 1 -26.46 26.61 -22.32
CA MET A 1 -25.25 25.99 -21.74
C MET A 1 -25.67 25.16 -20.53
N LYS A 2 -25.70 23.82 -20.65
CA LYS A 2 -25.95 22.92 -19.52
C LYS A 2 -24.60 22.65 -18.85
N MET A 3 -24.45 23.11 -17.61
CA MET A 3 -23.35 22.70 -16.74
C MET A 3 -23.62 21.25 -16.34
N ALA A 4 -22.78 20.32 -16.79
CA ALA A 4 -22.83 18.94 -16.33
C ALA A 4 -22.33 18.91 -14.87
N ALA A 5 -23.19 18.51 -13.94
CA ALA A 5 -22.79 18.29 -12.56
C ALA A 5 -21.85 17.08 -12.49
N THR A 6 -20.66 17.28 -11.93
CA THR A 6 -19.72 16.21 -11.61
C THR A 6 -20.39 15.29 -10.59
N PRO A 7 -20.54 13.98 -10.86
CA PRO A 7 -21.14 13.06 -9.89
C PRO A 7 -20.23 13.02 -8.65
N ALA A 8 -20.80 13.34 -7.49
CA ALA A 8 -20.13 13.12 -6.22
C ALA A 8 -20.05 11.61 -5.98
N THR A 9 -18.93 10.99 -6.36
CA THR A 9 -18.69 9.56 -6.12
C THR A 9 -18.63 9.32 -4.62
N ASN A 10 -19.48 8.42 -4.11
CA ASN A 10 -19.42 8.01 -2.72
C ASN A 10 -17.98 7.58 -2.39
N PRO A 11 -17.36 8.06 -1.29
CA PRO A 11 -15.98 7.71 -0.92
C PRO A 11 -15.80 6.20 -0.68
N SER A 12 -16.90 5.46 -0.54
CA SER A 12 -16.97 4.00 -0.42
C SER A 12 -16.96 3.24 -1.77
N GLN A 13 -16.88 3.92 -2.91
CA GLN A 13 -16.86 3.30 -4.26
C GLN A 13 -15.70 3.82 -5.12
N LEU A 14 -14.50 3.92 -4.56
CA LEU A 14 -13.30 4.23 -5.34
C LEU A 14 -12.98 3.06 -6.28
N LEU A 15 -12.74 3.37 -7.55
CA LEU A 15 -12.26 2.37 -8.49
C LEU A 15 -10.81 1.97 -8.14
N PRO A 16 -10.41 0.71 -8.39
CA PRO A 16 -9.06 0.25 -8.05
C PRO A 16 -7.95 1.13 -8.65
N LEU A 17 -8.10 1.60 -9.89
CA LEU A 17 -7.12 2.49 -10.54
C LEU A 17 -7.13 3.91 -9.96
N GLU A 18 -8.30 4.42 -9.54
CA GLU A 18 -8.39 5.72 -8.85
C GLU A 18 -7.69 5.68 -7.48
N LEU A 19 -7.67 4.51 -6.83
CA LEU A 19 -6.94 4.36 -5.59
C LEU A 19 -5.41 4.38 -5.81
N VAL A 20 -4.93 3.75 -6.89
CA VAL A 20 -3.51 3.78 -7.27
C VAL A 20 -3.08 5.20 -7.67
N ASP A 21 -3.92 5.92 -8.40
CA ASP A 21 -3.70 7.32 -8.78
C ASP A 21 -3.49 8.22 -7.55
N LYS A 22 -4.30 8.04 -6.51
CA LYS A 22 -4.14 8.74 -5.23
C LYS A 22 -2.85 8.40 -4.49
N CYS A 23 -2.18 7.29 -4.82
CA CYS A 23 -0.93 6.89 -4.21
C CYS A 23 0.31 7.46 -4.92
N ILE A 24 0.15 8.17 -6.06
CA ILE A 24 1.28 8.82 -6.73
C ILE A 24 1.93 9.85 -5.79
N GLY A 25 3.26 9.86 -5.76
CA GLY A 25 4.07 10.66 -4.84
C GLY A 25 4.09 10.14 -3.39
N SER A 26 3.35 9.08 -3.08
CA SER A 26 3.33 8.45 -1.76
C SER A 26 4.18 7.19 -1.73
N ARG A 27 4.65 6.83 -0.54
CA ARG A 27 5.28 5.53 -0.33
C ARG A 27 4.22 4.44 -0.39
N ILE A 28 4.50 3.39 -1.15
CA ILE A 28 3.62 2.22 -1.30
C ILE A 28 4.39 0.94 -0.98
N HIS A 29 3.66 -0.07 -0.52
CA HIS A 29 4.14 -1.43 -0.36
C HIS A 29 3.43 -2.34 -1.37
N ILE A 30 4.20 -3.02 -2.19
CA ILE A 30 3.73 -3.92 -3.23
C ILE A 30 4.14 -5.34 -2.89
N VAL A 31 3.17 -6.24 -2.90
CA VAL A 31 3.40 -7.68 -2.75
C VAL A 31 3.30 -8.32 -4.13
N MET A 32 4.33 -9.06 -4.53
CA MET A 32 4.37 -9.74 -5.81
C MET A 32 3.78 -11.14 -5.73
N LYS A 33 3.67 -11.84 -6.87
CA LYS A 33 3.24 -13.24 -6.94
C LYS A 33 4.25 -14.22 -6.33
N THR A 34 5.53 -13.86 -6.36
CA THR A 34 6.62 -14.60 -5.71
C THR A 34 6.80 -14.12 -4.28
N ASP A 35 7.69 -14.74 -3.50
CA ASP A 35 8.07 -14.30 -2.15
C ASP A 35 8.94 -13.02 -2.17
N LYS A 36 8.46 -12.01 -2.90
CA LYS A 36 9.09 -10.73 -3.14
C LYS A 36 8.13 -9.60 -2.78
N GLU A 37 8.64 -8.65 -2.02
CA GLU A 37 7.96 -7.44 -1.58
C GLU A 37 8.78 -6.22 -1.97
N ILE A 38 8.12 -5.15 -2.36
CA ILE A 38 8.76 -3.92 -2.83
C ILE A 38 8.14 -2.73 -2.11
N VAL A 39 8.97 -1.92 -1.47
CA VAL A 39 8.57 -0.65 -0.86
C VAL A 39 9.26 0.49 -1.58
N GLY A 40 8.51 1.45 -2.11
CA GLY A 40 9.06 2.58 -2.87
C GLY A 40 8.06 3.72 -2.98
N THR A 41 8.50 4.85 -3.50
CA THR A 41 7.62 5.99 -3.82
C THR A 41 7.06 5.82 -5.23
N LEU A 42 5.74 5.82 -5.38
CA LEU A 42 5.10 5.66 -6.69
C LEU A 42 5.25 6.95 -7.51
N LEU A 43 5.93 6.88 -8.64
CA LEU A 43 6.06 8.00 -9.57
C LEU A 43 4.93 8.04 -10.60
N GLY A 44 4.42 6.87 -10.97
CA GLY A 44 3.34 6.74 -11.94
C GLY A 44 3.04 5.29 -12.27
N PHE A 45 1.92 5.08 -12.95
CA PHE A 45 1.48 3.77 -13.43
C PHE A 45 0.76 3.91 -14.79
N ASP A 46 0.55 2.80 -15.49
CA ASP A 46 -0.23 2.74 -16.73
C ASP A 46 -1.53 1.91 -16.56
N ASP A 47 -2.31 1.77 -17.64
CA ASP A 47 -3.55 0.99 -17.65
C ASP A 47 -3.34 -0.51 -17.32
N PHE A 48 -2.12 -1.02 -17.49
CA PHE A 48 -1.73 -2.39 -17.13
C PHE A 48 -1.13 -2.50 -15.73
N VAL A 49 -1.11 -1.40 -14.98
CA VAL A 49 -0.55 -1.31 -13.62
C VAL A 49 0.95 -1.61 -13.62
N ASN A 50 1.66 -1.36 -14.72
CA ASN A 50 3.11 -1.25 -14.68
C ASN A 50 3.46 0.02 -13.91
N MET A 51 4.33 -0.08 -12.91
CA MET A 51 4.60 1.02 -11.98
C MET A 51 6.04 1.49 -12.07
N VAL A 52 6.24 2.80 -12.09
CA VAL A 52 7.56 3.42 -11.90
C VAL A 52 7.70 3.79 -10.44
N LEU A 53 8.77 3.32 -9.80
CA LEU A 53 9.03 3.56 -8.39
C LEU A 53 10.43 4.14 -8.19
N GLU A 54 10.58 5.01 -7.19
CA GLU A 54 11.89 5.51 -6.71
C GLU A 54 12.10 5.18 -5.23
N ASP A 55 13.35 5.36 -4.75
CA ASP A 55 13.76 5.09 -3.37
C ASP A 55 13.35 3.69 -2.91
N VAL A 56 13.63 2.70 -3.76
CA VAL A 56 13.07 1.37 -3.64
C VAL A 56 13.88 0.49 -2.69
N THR A 57 13.17 -0.22 -1.82
CA THR A 57 13.69 -1.33 -1.04
C THR A 57 12.93 -2.59 -1.42
N GLU A 58 13.66 -3.55 -1.98
CA GLU A 58 13.17 -4.87 -2.35
C GLU A 58 13.53 -5.86 -1.25
N PHE A 59 12.56 -6.71 -0.89
CA PHE A 59 12.70 -7.78 0.06
C PHE A 59 12.38 -9.10 -0.62
N GLU A 60 13.29 -10.05 -0.54
CA GLU A 60 13.13 -11.37 -1.12
C GLU A 60 13.35 -12.42 -0.03
N ILE A 61 12.47 -13.42 0.04
CA ILE A 61 12.65 -14.56 0.93
C ILE A 61 13.44 -15.62 0.18
N THR A 62 14.67 -15.86 0.63
CA THR A 62 15.54 -16.93 0.11
C THR A 62 15.66 -18.04 1.15
N PRO A 63 16.04 -19.27 0.76
CA PRO A 63 16.30 -20.35 1.72
C PRO A 63 17.38 -19.98 2.76
N GLU A 64 18.33 -19.11 2.41
CA GLU A 64 19.37 -18.61 3.32
C GLU A 64 18.91 -17.47 4.23
N GLY A 65 17.70 -16.93 4.03
CA GLY A 65 17.12 -15.85 4.81
C GLY A 65 16.52 -14.72 3.98
N ARG A 66 16.27 -13.57 4.60
CA ARG A 66 15.71 -12.40 3.92
C ARG A 66 16.82 -11.60 3.25
N ARG A 67 16.75 -11.47 1.93
CA ARG A 67 17.62 -10.58 1.16
C ARG A 67 16.97 -9.21 1.02
N ILE A 68 17.76 -8.15 1.23
CA ILE A 68 17.31 -6.76 1.09
C ILE A 68 18.18 -6.08 0.03
N THR A 69 17.54 -5.49 -0.98
CA THR A 69 18.22 -4.76 -2.06
C THR A 69 17.65 -3.35 -2.12
N LYS A 70 18.52 -2.33 -2.22
CA LYS A 70 18.11 -0.95 -2.44
C LYS A 70 18.39 -0.54 -3.88
N LEU A 71 17.44 0.13 -4.50
CA LEU A 71 17.49 0.55 -5.89
C LEU A 71 16.96 1.98 -5.99
N ASP A 72 17.62 2.83 -6.78
CA ASP A 72 17.23 4.23 -6.91
C ASP A 72 15.90 4.38 -7.66
N GLN A 73 15.72 3.61 -8.74
CA GLN A 73 14.49 3.60 -9.54
C GLN A 73 14.27 2.24 -10.21
N ILE A 74 13.02 1.81 -10.31
CA ILE A 74 12.63 0.61 -11.06
C ILE A 74 11.36 0.83 -11.88
N LEU A 75 11.22 0.03 -12.95
CA LEU A 75 9.95 -0.23 -13.61
C LEU A 75 9.46 -1.62 -13.20
N LEU A 76 8.33 -1.68 -12.53
CA LEU A 76 7.71 -2.91 -12.06
C LEU A 76 6.64 -3.38 -13.05
N ASN A 77 6.67 -4.66 -13.40
CA ASN A 77 5.70 -5.27 -14.29
C ASN A 77 4.38 -5.57 -13.55
N GLY A 78 3.29 -4.99 -14.03
CA GLY A 78 1.95 -5.10 -13.44
C GLY A 78 1.40 -6.53 -13.38
N ASN A 79 1.83 -7.42 -14.29
CA ASN A 79 1.38 -8.81 -14.31
C ASN A 79 1.80 -9.62 -13.08
N ASN A 80 2.85 -9.18 -12.39
CA ASN A 80 3.39 -9.87 -11.21
C ASN A 80 2.92 -9.25 -9.89
N ILE A 81 2.13 -8.19 -9.94
CA ILE A 81 1.58 -7.52 -8.75
C ILE A 81 0.39 -8.34 -8.23
N THR A 82 0.43 -8.67 -6.94
CA THR A 82 -0.67 -9.34 -6.24
C THR A 82 -1.48 -8.33 -5.43
N MET A 83 -0.80 -7.42 -4.73
CA MET A 83 -1.44 -6.45 -3.85
C MET A 83 -0.63 -5.15 -3.80
N VAL A 84 -1.34 -4.02 -3.76
CA VAL A 84 -0.75 -2.69 -3.55
C VAL A 84 -1.37 -2.11 -2.28
N CYS A 85 -0.51 -1.66 -1.37
CA CYS A 85 -0.90 -1.00 -0.13
C CYS A 85 -0.30 0.41 -0.11
N GLY A 86 -1.15 1.42 -0.24
CA GLY A 86 -0.75 2.81 -0.07
C GLY A 86 -0.57 3.16 1.40
N TYR A 87 0.54 3.81 1.76
CA TYR A 87 0.68 4.39 3.09
C TYR A 87 -0.03 5.73 3.13
N SER A 88 -1.07 5.84 3.94
CA SER A 88 -1.55 7.15 4.39
C SER A 88 -0.91 7.45 5.76
N PRO A 89 -0.25 8.61 5.95
CA PRO A 89 0.31 9.00 7.24
C PRO A 89 -0.75 9.08 8.36
N SER A 90 -2.04 9.19 8.01
CA SER A 90 -3.16 9.22 8.95
C SER A 90 -3.66 7.84 9.40
N LEU A 91 -3.29 6.75 8.71
CA LEU A 91 -3.77 5.39 8.96
C LEU A 91 -2.68 4.45 9.52
N VAL A 92 -2.02 4.87 10.60
CA VAL A 92 -1.06 4.09 11.43
C VAL A 92 0.43 4.28 11.04
N PRO A 93 1.32 4.62 12.01
CA PRO A 93 2.76 4.77 11.76
C PRO A 93 3.43 3.47 11.31
N LEU A 94 4.31 3.56 10.31
CA LEU A 94 5.13 2.46 9.75
C LEU A 94 5.80 1.58 10.82
N ASN A 95 6.35 2.18 11.89
CA ASN A 95 6.98 1.46 12.98
C ASN A 95 6.03 0.53 13.74
N SER A 96 4.73 0.81 13.73
CA SER A 96 3.72 -0.04 14.38
C SER A 96 3.23 -1.19 13.48
N LEU A 97 3.58 -1.20 12.19
CA LEU A 97 3.32 -2.28 11.23
C LEU A 97 4.56 -3.17 11.02
N TYR A 98 5.76 -2.61 11.21
CA TYR A 98 7.05 -3.29 11.03
C TYR A 98 7.72 -3.77 12.32
N GLY A 99 7.06 -3.62 13.48
CA GLY A 99 7.64 -3.87 14.81
C GLY A 99 8.05 -5.32 15.08
N ASP A 100 7.51 -6.30 14.36
CA ASP A 100 7.84 -7.72 14.53
C ASP A 100 8.05 -8.39 13.17
N LEU A 101 9.23 -8.20 12.57
CA LEU A 101 9.65 -8.89 11.34
C LEU A 101 9.85 -10.42 11.52
N SER A 102 9.37 -11.01 12.60
CA SER A 102 9.51 -12.45 12.86
C SER A 102 8.40 -13.30 12.25
N ASN A 103 7.25 -12.76 11.82
CA ASN A 103 6.15 -13.58 11.30
C ASN A 103 5.36 -12.89 10.18
N ASN A 104 5.40 -13.54 9.01
CA ASN A 104 4.53 -13.45 7.83
C ASN A 104 3.69 -12.15 7.63
N SER A 105 3.89 -11.47 6.50
CA SER A 105 3.24 -10.21 6.09
C SER A 105 1.71 -10.22 6.25
N LEU A 106 1.06 -11.38 6.02
CA LEU A 106 -0.38 -11.56 6.17
C LEU A 106 -0.90 -11.43 7.61
N ASP A 107 -0.10 -11.80 8.62
CA ASP A 107 -0.50 -11.70 10.03
C ASP A 107 -0.37 -10.26 10.57
N SER A 108 0.55 -9.48 10.00
CA SER A 108 0.68 -8.04 10.28
C SER A 108 -0.56 -7.26 9.82
N PHE A 109 -1.14 -7.61 8.66
CA PHE A 109 -2.39 -7.02 8.17
C PHE A 109 -3.62 -7.40 9.02
N LYS A 110 -3.69 -8.64 9.54
CA LYS A 110 -4.76 -9.05 10.49
C LYS A 110 -4.69 -8.24 11.78
N HIS A 111 -3.49 -7.95 12.28
CA HIS A 111 -3.30 -7.11 13.47
C HIS A 111 -3.68 -5.65 13.23
N ALA A 112 -3.40 -5.10 12.04
CA ALA A 112 -3.78 -3.74 11.67
C ALA A 112 -5.30 -3.53 11.62
N LYS A 113 -6.06 -4.45 11.01
CA LYS A 113 -7.54 -4.40 11.00
C LYS A 113 -8.16 -4.48 12.40
N SER A 114 -7.54 -5.20 13.33
CA SER A 114 -8.00 -5.29 14.72
C SER A 114 -7.91 -3.94 15.45
N LYS A 115 -6.88 -3.14 15.15
CA LYS A 115 -6.69 -1.81 15.75
C LYS A 115 -7.62 -0.74 15.17
N GLU A 116 -8.03 -0.86 13.91
CA GLU A 116 -9.02 0.04 13.29
C GLU A 116 -10.42 -0.13 13.89
N SER A 117 -10.83 -1.39 14.15
CA SER A 117 -12.11 -1.74 14.79
C SER A 117 -12.25 -1.17 16.20
N THR A 118 -11.16 -1.10 16.96
CA THR A 118 -11.18 -0.58 18.35
C THR A 118 -11.09 0.94 18.44
N GLY A 119 -10.66 1.62 17.37
CA GLY A 119 -10.61 3.09 17.30
C GLY A 119 -11.96 3.76 17.03
N ALA A 120 -12.87 3.11 16.31
CA ALA A 120 -14.17 3.67 15.94
C ALA A 120 -15.18 3.70 17.10
N HIS A 121 -14.97 2.93 18.17
CA HIS A 121 -15.90 2.83 19.29
C HIS A 121 -15.60 3.76 20.48
N LYS A 122 -14.50 4.54 20.45
CA LYS A 122 -14.11 5.38 21.61
C LYS A 122 -14.55 6.84 21.54
N PHE A 123 -15.37 7.22 20.55
CA PHE A 123 -15.91 8.59 20.40
C PHE A 123 -17.38 8.77 20.83
N ARG A 124 -17.91 7.83 21.60
CA ARG A 124 -19.20 7.99 22.31
C ARG A 124 -19.04 7.46 23.73
N THR A 125 -18.69 8.35 24.65
CA THR A 125 -19.10 8.44 26.07
C THR A 125 -18.00 9.19 26.82
N ALA A 126 -18.07 10.51 26.84
CA ALA A 126 -17.41 11.34 27.84
C ALA A 126 -18.25 12.60 28.06
N LYS A 127 -19.09 12.50 29.11
CA LYS A 127 -19.92 13.52 29.77
C LYS A 127 -21.16 14.04 29.03
#